data_AF-A0A3D2UND3-F1
#
_entry.id   AF-A0A3D2UND3-F1
#
_cell.length_a   1.000
_cell.length_b   1.000
_cell.length_c   1.000
_cell.angle_alpha   90.00
_cell.angle_beta   90.00
_cell.angle_gamma   90.00
#
_symmetry.space_group_name_H-M   'P 1'
#
loop_
_entity.id
_entity.type
_entity.pdbx_description
1 polymer ?
#
loop_
_entity_poly.entity_id
_entity_poly.type
_entity_poly.pdbx_seq_one_letter_code
_entity_poly.pdbx_strand_id
1 'polypeptide(L)'
;LAAVRKFIKNMDYFIRAEHFDAIGKLMLIISMGWAYFFFNDYMVQWYGGDKWTKQLLHFHEAGPLGWMWFLMLIVNIAIPWAILWNPKWRSTPWLVSIVGILINVGMWLERYIIIPISLTINRMPFTWRQYTPGIEIPLGIGTLVLFILLYVIFAKLIPMIPVWEVQEGQMAHQLKKFGRETVVQVSELE
;
A
#
# COMPACT_ATOMS: atom_id res chain seq x y z
N LEU A 1 7.31 -8.74 1.60
CA LEU A 1 8.66 -8.74 0.98
C LEU A 1 9.80 -8.60 1.99
N ALA A 2 9.93 -7.50 2.73
CA ALA A 2 11.07 -7.35 3.66
C ALA A 2 11.07 -8.35 4.83
N ALA A 3 9.89 -8.72 5.36
CA ALA A 3 9.78 -9.79 6.35
C ALA A 3 10.29 -11.13 5.76
N VAL A 4 9.85 -11.47 4.56
CA VAL A 4 10.26 -12.71 3.87
C VAL A 4 11.77 -12.72 3.60
N ARG A 5 12.32 -11.60 3.13
CA ARG A 5 13.77 -11.41 2.93
C ARG A 5 14.58 -11.63 4.22
N LYS A 6 14.05 -11.20 5.38
CA LYS A 6 14.74 -11.29 6.67
C LYS A 6 14.58 -12.66 7.34
N PHE A 7 13.42 -13.30 7.21
CA PHE A 7 13.11 -14.54 7.92
C PHE A 7 13.49 -15.81 7.14
N ILE A 8 13.72 -15.72 5.83
CA ILE A 8 14.03 -16.87 4.99
C ILE A 8 15.48 -16.78 4.52
N LYS A 9 16.21 -17.86 4.78
CA LYS A 9 17.64 -17.98 4.50
C LYS A 9 17.90 -17.79 3.00
N ASN A 10 18.91 -17.00 2.65
CA ASN A 10 19.41 -16.76 1.29
C ASN A 10 18.46 -16.02 0.32
N MET A 11 17.38 -15.39 0.80
CA MET A 11 16.50 -14.59 -0.07
C MET A 11 17.06 -13.22 -0.48
N ASP A 12 18.17 -12.80 0.13
CA ASP A 12 18.90 -11.57 -0.24
C ASP A 12 19.39 -11.57 -1.70
N TYR A 13 19.73 -12.74 -2.24
CA TYR A 13 20.19 -12.88 -3.62
C TYR A 13 19.06 -12.60 -4.63
N PHE A 14 17.85 -13.06 -4.33
CA PHE A 14 16.69 -12.89 -5.20
C PHE A 14 16.06 -11.51 -5.05
N ILE A 15 15.88 -11.03 -3.81
CA ILE A 15 15.23 -9.75 -3.53
C ILE A 15 16.29 -8.65 -3.33
N ARG A 16 16.77 -8.12 -4.45
CA ARG A 16 17.73 -7.00 -4.49
C ARG A 16 17.10 -5.65 -4.11
N ALA A 17 17.93 -4.68 -3.75
CA ALA A 17 17.52 -3.32 -3.43
C ALA A 17 16.80 -2.61 -4.59
N GLU A 18 17.13 -2.97 -5.83
CA GLU A 18 16.47 -2.47 -7.06
C GLU A 18 14.96 -2.73 -7.06
N HIS A 19 14.53 -3.90 -6.55
CA HIS A 19 13.10 -4.23 -6.44
C HIS A 19 12.39 -3.30 -5.45
N PHE A 20 13.05 -2.95 -4.34
CA PHE A 20 12.50 -2.00 -3.37
C PHE A 20 12.44 -0.57 -3.93
N ASP A 21 13.44 -0.16 -4.72
CA ASP A 21 13.41 1.14 -5.42
C ASP A 21 12.25 1.22 -6.41
N ALA A 22 12.04 0.17 -7.21
CA ALA A 22 10.93 0.08 -8.17
C ALA A 22 9.56 0.10 -7.48
N ILE A 23 9.38 -0.72 -6.43
CA ILE A 23 8.13 -0.75 -5.64
C ILE A 23 7.88 0.60 -4.97
N GLY A 24 8.93 1.23 -4.42
CA GLY A 24 8.81 2.54 -3.81
C GLY A 24 8.38 3.63 -4.81
N LYS A 25 8.86 3.58 -6.06
CA LYS A 25 8.42 4.50 -7.13
C LYS A 25 6.94 4.28 -7.45
N LEU A 26 6.54 3.02 -7.58
CA LEU A 26 5.15 2.66 -7.85
C LEU A 26 4.23 3.13 -6.71
N MET A 27 4.62 2.92 -5.45
CA MET A 27 3.88 3.42 -4.29
C MET A 27 3.77 4.95 -4.28
N LEU A 28 4.85 5.66 -4.61
CA LEU A 28 4.86 7.12 -4.70
C LEU A 28 3.86 7.62 -5.78
N ILE A 29 3.90 7.04 -6.98
CA ILE A 29 3.02 7.42 -8.09
C ILE A 29 1.56 7.15 -7.75
N ILE A 30 1.26 5.99 -7.16
CA ILE A 30 -0.10 5.65 -6.74
C ILE A 30 -0.58 6.61 -5.64
N SER A 31 0.26 6.93 -4.66
CA SER A 31 -0.06 7.92 -3.63
C SER A 31 -0.38 9.29 -4.24
N MET A 32 0.37 9.74 -5.25
CA MET A 32 0.08 10.98 -5.98
C MET A 32 -1.25 10.92 -6.74
N GLY A 33 -1.52 9.81 -7.42
CA GLY A 33 -2.80 9.60 -8.11
C GLY A 33 -3.98 9.61 -7.15
N TRP A 34 -3.86 8.91 -6.02
CA TRP A 34 -4.88 8.91 -4.97
C TRP A 34 -5.09 10.31 -4.39
N ALA A 35 -4.01 11.05 -4.09
CA ALA A 35 -4.11 12.43 -3.61
C ALA A 35 -4.87 13.32 -4.59
N TYR A 36 -4.60 13.19 -5.90
CA TYR A 36 -5.35 13.92 -6.93
C TYR A 36 -6.85 13.62 -6.88
N PHE A 37 -7.25 12.34 -6.84
CA PHE A 37 -8.66 11.97 -6.79
C PHE A 37 -9.34 12.44 -5.50
N PHE A 38 -8.66 12.31 -4.37
CA PHE A 38 -9.14 12.78 -3.09
C PHE A 38 -9.38 14.29 -3.10
N PHE A 39 -8.40 15.08 -3.54
CA PHE A 39 -8.53 16.53 -3.62
C PHE A 39 -9.59 16.96 -4.63
N ASN A 40 -9.73 16.27 -5.76
CA ASN A 40 -10.77 16.55 -6.74
C ASN A 40 -12.16 16.38 -6.12
N ASP A 41 -12.44 15.22 -5.50
CA ASP A 41 -13.73 14.96 -4.86
C ASP A 41 -14.02 15.97 -3.74
N TYR A 42 -13.01 16.26 -2.91
CA TYR A 42 -13.11 17.25 -1.85
C TYR A 42 -13.42 18.66 -2.39
N MET A 43 -12.72 19.12 -3.43
CA MET A 43 -12.93 20.45 -4.02
C MET A 43 -14.31 20.60 -4.67
N VAL A 44 -14.78 19.56 -5.38
CA VAL A 44 -16.10 19.57 -6.03
C VAL A 44 -17.20 19.68 -4.97
N GLN A 45 -17.12 18.91 -3.88
CA GLN A 45 -18.09 18.97 -2.79
C GLN A 45 -18.00 20.26 -1.98
N TRP A 46 -16.80 20.80 -1.77
CA TRP A 46 -16.60 22.06 -1.07
C TRP A 46 -17.18 23.26 -1.83
N TYR A 47 -16.95 23.34 -3.15
CA TYR A 47 -17.44 24.45 -3.98
C TYR A 47 -18.93 24.29 -4.31
N GLY A 48 -19.32 23.14 -4.87
CA GLY A 48 -20.64 22.90 -5.46
C GLY A 48 -21.60 22.04 -4.64
N GLY A 49 -21.19 21.55 -3.45
CA GLY A 49 -22.00 20.64 -2.64
C GLY A 49 -23.24 21.28 -2.01
N ASP A 50 -24.23 20.43 -1.70
CA ASP A 50 -25.44 20.85 -0.99
C ASP A 50 -25.12 21.24 0.48
N LYS A 51 -26.09 21.85 1.18
CA LYS A 51 -25.92 22.28 2.58
C LYS A 51 -25.52 21.13 3.51
N TRP A 52 -26.09 19.95 3.32
CA TRP A 52 -25.79 18.73 4.08
C TRP A 52 -24.43 18.15 3.73
N THR A 53 -24.03 18.17 2.45
CA THR A 53 -22.68 17.76 2.02
C THR A 53 -21.61 18.66 2.65
N LYS A 54 -21.83 19.97 2.67
CA LYS A 54 -20.93 20.92 3.34
C LYS A 54 -20.87 20.67 4.85
N GLN A 55 -22.00 20.40 5.47
CA GLN A 55 -22.05 20.05 6.89
C GLN A 55 -21.32 18.72 7.19
N LEU A 56 -21.41 17.73 6.30
CA LEU A 56 -20.66 16.50 6.40
C LEU A 56 -19.15 16.74 6.26
N LEU A 57 -18.72 17.57 5.31
CA LEU A 57 -17.31 17.96 5.14
C LEU A 57 -16.77 18.63 6.42
N HIS A 58 -17.51 19.60 6.97
CA HIS A 58 -17.15 20.23 8.23
C HIS A 58 -17.12 19.23 9.41
N PHE A 59 -18.01 18.23 9.39
CA PHE A 59 -17.99 17.16 10.39
C PHE A 59 -16.77 16.24 10.25
N HIS A 60 -16.30 15.99 9.03
CA HIS A 60 -15.05 15.26 8.80
C HIS A 60 -13.82 16.02 9.31
N GLU A 61 -13.78 17.35 9.17
CA GLU A 61 -12.63 18.17 9.57
C GLU A 61 -12.62 18.51 11.06
N ALA A 62 -13.77 18.96 11.58
CA ALA A 62 -13.90 19.53 12.94
C ALA A 62 -14.73 18.66 13.89
N GLY A 63 -15.23 17.51 13.42
CA GLY A 63 -15.99 16.58 14.26
C GLY A 63 -15.12 15.81 15.26
N PRO A 64 -15.76 15.00 16.12
CA PRO A 64 -15.08 14.21 17.15
C PRO A 64 -14.00 13.25 16.61
N LEU A 65 -14.15 12.83 15.35
CA LEU A 65 -13.23 11.91 14.66
C LEU A 65 -12.35 12.62 13.61
N GLY A 66 -12.25 13.96 13.65
CA GLY A 66 -11.44 14.72 12.69
C GLY A 66 -9.95 14.36 12.72
N TRP A 67 -9.44 13.90 13.85
CA TRP A 67 -8.07 13.38 13.95
C TRP A 67 -7.81 12.20 13.00
N MET A 68 -8.80 11.33 12.76
CA MET A 68 -8.67 10.21 11.81
C MET A 68 -8.56 10.72 10.37
N TRP A 69 -9.28 11.79 10.05
CA TRP A 69 -9.23 12.44 8.73
C TRP A 69 -7.85 13.04 8.45
N PHE A 70 -7.28 13.80 9.40
CA PHE A 70 -5.92 14.31 9.26
C PHE A 70 -4.88 13.19 9.23
N LEU A 71 -5.04 12.16 10.06
CA LEU A 71 -4.14 11.02 10.09
C LEU A 71 -4.11 10.27 8.75
N MET A 72 -5.29 10.06 8.13
CA MET A 72 -5.39 9.49 6.79
C MET A 72 -4.59 10.31 5.76
N LEU A 73 -4.72 11.63 5.75
CA LEU A 73 -3.96 12.50 4.84
C LEU A 73 -2.46 12.44 5.08
N ILE A 74 -2.04 12.47 6.34
CA ILE A 74 -0.62 12.37 6.71
C ILE A 74 -0.05 11.04 6.22
N VAL A 75 -0.77 9.95 6.44
CA VAL A 75 -0.29 8.60 6.17
C VAL A 75 -0.34 8.21 4.69
N ASN A 76 -1.33 8.68 3.93
CA ASN A 76 -1.48 8.37 2.51
C ASN A 76 -0.74 9.36 1.59
N ILE A 77 -0.53 10.61 2.02
CA ILE A 77 0.08 11.67 1.20
C ILE A 77 1.43 12.10 1.78
N ALA A 78 1.44 12.66 3.00
CA ALA A 78 2.62 13.33 3.53
C ALA A 78 3.79 12.37 3.76
N ILE A 79 3.55 11.22 4.39
CA ILE A 79 4.59 10.23 4.71
C ILE A 79 5.18 9.60 3.44
N PRO A 80 4.37 9.09 2.47
CA PRO A 80 4.91 8.54 1.24
C PRO A 80 5.71 9.56 0.44
N TRP A 81 5.25 10.81 0.36
CA TRP A 81 5.96 11.86 -0.38
C TRP A 81 7.24 12.28 0.34
N ALA A 82 7.22 12.46 1.66
CA ALA A 82 8.41 12.84 2.42
C ALA A 82 9.48 11.75 2.38
N ILE A 83 9.10 10.47 2.47
CA ILE A 83 10.05 9.37 2.60
C ILE A 83 10.50 8.80 1.25
N LEU A 84 9.57 8.59 0.31
CA LEU A 84 9.86 7.88 -0.95
C LEU A 84 10.38 8.81 -2.07
N TRP A 85 10.35 10.12 -1.87
CA TRP A 85 10.95 11.07 -2.83
C TRP A 85 12.48 10.95 -2.86
N ASN A 86 13.11 10.67 -1.72
CA ASN A 86 14.56 10.51 -1.65
C ASN A 86 14.98 9.10 -2.09
N PRO A 87 15.80 8.94 -3.15
CA PRO A 87 16.23 7.62 -3.63
C PRO A 87 17.01 6.82 -2.59
N LYS A 88 17.74 7.48 -1.68
CA LYS A 88 18.49 6.78 -0.61
C LYS A 88 17.55 6.06 0.37
N TRP A 89 16.44 6.71 0.72
CA TRP A 89 15.46 6.16 1.66
C TRP A 89 14.56 5.13 0.99
N ARG A 90 14.27 5.32 -0.29
CA ARG A 90 13.49 4.39 -1.11
C ARG A 90 14.21 3.06 -1.38
N SER A 91 15.53 3.04 -1.43
CA SER A 91 16.30 1.79 -1.55
C SER A 91 16.46 1.03 -0.24
N THR A 92 15.99 1.59 0.90
CA THR A 92 16.11 0.98 2.22
C THR A 92 14.89 0.09 2.53
N PRO A 93 15.03 -1.25 2.59
CA PRO A 93 13.89 -2.17 2.68
C PRO A 93 13.01 -1.97 3.92
N TRP A 94 13.64 -1.64 5.05
CA TRP A 94 12.94 -1.42 6.31
C TRP A 94 12.03 -0.18 6.26
N LEU A 95 12.54 0.93 5.73
CA LEU A 95 11.77 2.17 5.57
C LEU A 95 10.58 1.97 4.63
N VAL A 96 10.80 1.36 3.46
CA VAL A 96 9.72 1.09 2.50
C VAL A 96 8.64 0.20 3.12
N SER A 97 9.01 -0.75 3.97
CA SER A 97 8.04 -1.63 4.63
C SER A 97 7.20 -0.91 5.69
N ILE A 98 7.81 -0.02 6.47
CA ILE A 98 7.07 0.83 7.42
C ILE A 98 6.10 1.72 6.66
N VAL A 99 6.55 2.38 5.59
CA VAL A 99 5.69 3.23 4.76
C VAL A 99 4.53 2.42 4.16
N GLY A 100 4.79 1.20 3.69
CA GLY A 100 3.74 0.32 3.19
C GLY A 100 2.69 -0.06 4.25
N ILE A 101 3.11 -0.39 5.47
CA ILE A 101 2.20 -0.68 6.58
C ILE A 101 1.37 0.56 6.91
N LEU A 102 2.01 1.72 7.01
CA LEU A 102 1.34 2.98 7.26
C LEU A 102 0.28 3.25 6.19
N ILE A 103 0.62 3.20 4.90
CA ILE A 103 -0.37 3.37 3.81
C ILE A 103 -1.54 2.40 3.96
N ASN A 104 -1.31 1.12 4.28
CA ASN A 104 -2.41 0.17 4.50
C ASN A 104 -3.35 0.61 5.63
N VAL A 105 -2.80 1.10 6.75
CA VAL A 105 -3.60 1.66 7.85
C VAL A 105 -4.35 2.92 7.38
N GLY A 106 -3.70 3.79 6.61
CA GLY A 106 -4.33 4.99 6.02
C GLY A 106 -5.49 4.66 5.09
N MET A 107 -5.34 3.68 4.21
CA MET A 107 -6.41 3.21 3.32
C MET A 107 -7.56 2.54 4.09
N TRP A 108 -7.27 1.86 5.19
CA TRP A 108 -8.32 1.33 6.06
C TRP A 108 -9.10 2.46 6.76
N LEU A 109 -8.39 3.49 7.25
CA LEU A 109 -9.01 4.68 7.84
C LEU A 109 -9.88 5.43 6.82
N GLU A 110 -9.44 5.55 5.57
CA GLU A 110 -10.24 6.13 4.48
C GLU A 110 -11.59 5.42 4.35
N ARG A 111 -11.59 4.08 4.31
CA ARG A 111 -12.83 3.29 4.23
C ARG A 111 -13.71 3.47 5.46
N TYR A 112 -13.11 3.61 6.63
CA TYR A 112 -13.83 3.92 7.86
C TYR A 112 -14.44 5.34 7.85
N ILE A 113 -13.79 6.33 7.24
CA ILE A 113 -14.35 7.68 7.14
C ILE A 113 -15.50 7.72 6.11
N ILE A 114 -15.31 7.11 4.94
CA ILE A 114 -16.30 7.12 3.86
C ILE A 114 -17.58 6.36 4.23
N ILE A 115 -17.49 5.29 5.03
CA ILE A 115 -18.67 4.47 5.35
C ILE A 115 -19.30 4.95 6.68
N PRO A 116 -18.85 4.54 7.88
CA PRO A 116 -19.58 4.83 9.11
C PRO A 116 -19.66 6.32 9.46
N ILE A 117 -18.62 7.10 9.19
CA ILE A 117 -18.64 8.54 9.53
C ILE A 117 -19.60 9.29 8.60
N SER A 118 -19.54 9.02 7.29
CA SER A 118 -20.45 9.65 6.33
C SER A 118 -21.92 9.27 6.54
N LEU A 119 -22.21 8.06 7.04
CA LEU A 119 -23.57 7.66 7.40
C LEU A 119 -24.13 8.41 8.63
N THR A 120 -23.27 8.99 9.46
CA THR A 120 -23.72 9.66 10.68
C THR A 120 -24.45 10.97 10.38
N ILE A 121 -24.00 11.72 9.39
CA ILE A 121 -24.63 12.97 8.95
C ILE A 121 -25.44 12.69 7.69
N ASN A 122 -26.76 12.64 7.86
CA ASN A 122 -27.70 12.52 6.74
C ASN A 122 -28.67 13.71 6.72
N ARG A 123 -29.57 13.74 5.73
CA ARG A 123 -30.56 14.81 5.54
C ARG A 123 -31.61 14.93 6.66
N MET A 124 -31.63 13.99 7.60
CA MET A 124 -32.61 13.88 8.68
C MET A 124 -31.92 13.99 10.05
N PRO A 125 -31.77 15.20 10.62
CA PRO A 125 -30.96 15.44 11.82
C PRO A 125 -31.32 14.60 13.05
N PHE A 126 -32.58 14.17 13.15
CA PHE A 126 -33.09 13.34 14.24
C PHE A 126 -32.56 11.89 14.23
N THR A 127 -31.95 11.43 13.14
CA THR A 127 -31.40 10.08 13.02
C THR A 127 -29.89 10.01 13.22
N TRP A 128 -29.23 11.14 13.48
CA TRP A 128 -27.78 11.18 13.61
C TRP A 128 -27.32 10.38 14.83
N ARG A 129 -26.47 9.40 14.57
CA ARG A 129 -25.91 8.53 15.60
C ARG A 129 -24.48 8.17 15.25
N GLN A 130 -23.59 8.34 16.23
CA GLN A 130 -22.20 7.92 16.08
C GLN A 130 -22.13 6.39 16.09
N TYR A 131 -21.41 5.84 15.12
CA TYR A 131 -21.13 4.43 15.06
C TYR A 131 -20.04 4.05 16.07
N THR A 132 -20.34 3.11 16.96
CA THR A 132 -19.40 2.57 17.94
C THR A 132 -19.16 1.09 17.64
N PRO A 133 -17.97 0.73 17.14
CA PRO A 133 -17.67 -0.65 16.78
C PRO A 133 -17.62 -1.56 18.03
N GLY A 134 -18.23 -2.73 17.92
CA GLY A 134 -18.24 -3.77 18.96
C GLY A 134 -17.51 -5.03 18.49
N ILE A 135 -18.28 -6.09 18.17
CA ILE A 135 -17.75 -7.40 17.76
C ILE A 135 -17.03 -7.38 16.40
N GLU A 136 -17.19 -6.31 15.64
CA GLU A 136 -16.59 -6.14 14.32
C GLU A 136 -15.06 -5.95 14.41
N ILE A 137 -14.54 -5.41 15.52
CA ILE A 137 -13.09 -5.26 15.77
C ILE A 137 -12.40 -6.62 15.87
N PRO A 138 -12.78 -7.53 16.79
CA PRO A 138 -12.15 -8.84 16.87
C PRO A 138 -12.38 -9.67 15.60
N LEU A 139 -13.49 -9.46 14.89
CA LEU A 139 -13.71 -10.11 13.59
C LEU A 139 -12.70 -9.61 12.55
N GLY A 140 -12.46 -8.30 12.45
CA GLY A 140 -11.45 -7.72 11.56
C GLY A 140 -10.02 -8.13 11.90
N ILE A 141 -9.70 -8.26 13.19
CA ILE A 141 -8.41 -8.81 13.62
C ILE A 141 -8.32 -10.29 13.27
N GLY A 142 -9.40 -11.05 13.47
CA GLY A 142 -9.48 -12.47 13.15
C GLY A 142 -9.23 -12.77 11.67
N THR A 143 -9.77 -11.96 10.76
CA THR A 143 -9.52 -12.13 9.31
C THR A 143 -8.08 -11.82 8.93
N LEU A 144 -7.45 -10.80 9.54
CA LEU A 144 -6.03 -10.52 9.36
C LEU A 144 -5.14 -11.66 9.85
N VAL A 145 -5.42 -12.20 11.04
CA VAL A 145 -4.68 -13.33 11.61
C VAL A 145 -4.86 -14.58 10.74
N LEU A 146 -6.09 -14.85 10.29
CA LEU A 146 -6.37 -15.97 9.39
C LEU A 146 -5.62 -15.83 8.06
N PHE A 147 -5.59 -14.64 7.47
CA PHE A 147 -4.83 -14.37 6.25
C PHE A 147 -3.33 -14.65 6.44
N ILE A 148 -2.74 -14.15 7.54
CA ILE A 148 -1.33 -14.38 7.85
C ILE A 148 -1.06 -15.87 8.07
N LEU A 149 -1.94 -16.58 8.78
CA LEU A 149 -1.83 -18.02 9.00
C LEU A 149 -1.82 -18.79 7.68
N LEU A 150 -2.80 -18.53 6.81
CA LEU A 150 -2.89 -19.15 5.48
C LEU A 150 -1.66 -18.81 4.64
N TYR A 151 -1.22 -17.54 4.64
CA TYR A 151 -0.03 -17.11 3.93
C TYR A 151 1.22 -17.89 4.36
N VAL A 152 1.42 -18.09 5.66
CA VAL A 152 2.56 -18.86 6.19
C VAL A 152 2.46 -20.34 5.82
N ILE A 153 1.26 -20.93 5.85
CA ILE A 153 1.04 -22.31 5.41
C ILE A 153 1.39 -22.47 3.93
N PHE A 154 0.88 -21.59 3.06
CA PHE A 154 1.18 -21.63 1.63
C PHE A 154 2.66 -21.38 1.34
N ALA A 155 3.31 -20.45 2.05
CA ALA A 155 4.74 -20.19 1.91
C ALA A 155 5.62 -21.39 2.30
N LYS A 156 5.10 -22.32 3.12
CA LYS A 156 5.77 -23.57 3.47
C LYS A 156 5.48 -24.70 2.47
N LEU A 157 4.26 -24.75 1.92
CA LEU A 157 3.84 -25.81 1.01
C LEU A 157 4.30 -25.59 -0.44
N ILE A 158 4.38 -24.34 -0.88
CA ILE A 158 4.66 -23.95 -2.26
C ILE A 158 5.96 -23.12 -2.29
N PRO A 159 6.90 -23.40 -3.21
CA PRO A 159 8.07 -22.54 -3.36
C PRO A 159 7.66 -21.12 -3.73
N MET A 160 8.02 -20.14 -2.90
CA MET A 160 7.66 -18.73 -3.10
C MET A 160 8.30 -18.07 -4.32
N ILE A 161 9.40 -18.63 -4.81
CA ILE A 161 10.12 -18.12 -5.97
C ILE A 161 10.01 -19.19 -7.07
N PRO A 162 9.46 -18.84 -8.24
CA PRO A 162 9.39 -19.76 -9.36
C PRO A 162 10.80 -20.10 -9.84
N VAL A 163 11.18 -21.37 -9.75
CA VAL A 163 12.54 -21.84 -10.07
C VAL A 163 12.85 -21.69 -11.56
N TRP A 164 11.85 -21.89 -12.43
CA TRP A 164 12.01 -21.81 -13.88
C TRP A 164 12.37 -20.38 -14.33
N GLU A 165 11.68 -19.36 -13.82
CA GLU A 165 11.90 -17.96 -14.20
C GLU A 165 13.25 -17.45 -13.71
N VAL A 166 13.69 -17.92 -12.54
CA VAL A 166 15.05 -17.66 -12.04
C VAL A 166 16.09 -18.30 -12.94
N GLN A 167 15.88 -19.56 -13.35
CA GLN A 167 16.84 -20.27 -14.21
C GLN A 167 16.93 -19.60 -15.59
N GLU A 168 15.79 -19.26 -16.17
CA GLU A 168 15.71 -18.52 -17.44
C GLU A 168 16.42 -17.16 -17.35
N GLY A 169 16.17 -16.40 -16.28
CA GLY A 169 16.87 -15.13 -16.02
C GLY A 169 18.39 -15.30 -15.85
N GLN A 170 18.85 -16.40 -15.25
CA GLN A 170 20.28 -16.69 -15.15
C GLN A 170 20.89 -17.07 -16.50
N MET A 171 20.19 -17.87 -17.31
CA MET A 171 20.63 -18.25 -18.66
C MET A 171 20.69 -17.03 -19.60
N ALA A 172 19.70 -16.14 -19.53
CA ALA A 172 19.69 -14.89 -20.30
C ALA A 172 20.87 -13.95 -19.97
N HIS A 173 21.43 -14.05 -18.76
CA HIS A 173 22.61 -13.27 -18.33
C HIS A 173 23.95 -14.01 -18.51
N GLN A 174 23.96 -15.24 -19.03
CA GLN A 174 25.22 -15.92 -19.36
C GLN A 174 25.82 -15.35 -20.66
N LEU A 175 26.92 -14.61 -20.51
CA LEU A 175 27.72 -14.15 -21.63
C LEU A 175 28.66 -15.28 -22.08
N LYS A 176 28.43 -15.80 -23.28
CA LYS A 176 29.30 -16.80 -23.90
C LYS A 176 30.24 -16.09 -24.87
N LYS A 177 31.54 -16.37 -24.75
CA LYS A 177 32.56 -15.74 -25.59
C LYS A 177 32.65 -16.50 -26.91
N PHE A 178 32.29 -15.84 -28.02
CA PHE A 178 32.43 -16.38 -29.36
C PHE A 178 33.60 -15.66 -30.05
N GLY A 179 34.76 -16.35 -30.12
CA GLY A 179 35.98 -15.76 -30.66
C GLY A 179 36.50 -14.61 -29.78
N ARG A 180 36.52 -13.38 -30.30
CA ARG A 180 36.97 -12.17 -29.58
C ARG A 180 35.85 -11.41 -28.87
N GLU A 181 34.60 -11.56 -29.30
CA GLU A 181 33.47 -10.81 -28.78
C GLU A 181 32.62 -11.64 -27.81
N THR A 182 31.99 -10.98 -26.85
CA THR A 182 31.05 -11.59 -25.91
C THR A 182 29.63 -11.22 -26.34
N VAL A 183 28.83 -12.22 -26.70
CA VAL A 183 27.45 -12.02 -27.17
C VAL A 183 26.49 -12.67 -26.17
N VAL A 184 25.35 -12.01 -25.93
CA VAL A 184 24.25 -12.55 -25.10
C VAL A 184 23.56 -13.65 -25.91
N GLN A 185 23.56 -14.87 -25.38
CA GLN A 185 23.00 -16.03 -26.08
C GLN A 185 21.47 -16.07 -25.88
N VAL A 186 20.73 -15.36 -26.73
CA VAL A 186 19.24 -15.34 -26.71
C VAL A 186 18.64 -16.59 -27.39
N SER A 187 19.45 -17.36 -28.13
CA SER A 187 19.00 -18.48 -28.97
C SER A 187 18.75 -19.81 -28.25
N GLU A 188 18.88 -19.88 -26.92
CA GLU A 188 18.58 -21.10 -26.12
C GLU A 188 17.31 -20.91 -25.25
N LEU A 189 16.53 -19.85 -25.50
CA LEU A 189 15.29 -19.52 -24.79
C LEU A 189 14.02 -20.06 -25.47
N GLU A 190 14.15 -20.77 -26.61
CA GLU A 190 13.06 -21.48 -27.30
C GLU A 190 13.03 -22.97 -26.96
#